data_AF-A0A0E3KP59-F1
#
_entry.id   AF-A0A0E3KP59-F1
#
_cell.length_a   1.000
_cell.length_b   1.000
_cell.length_c   1.000
_cell.angle_alpha   90.00
_cell.angle_beta   90.00
_cell.angle_gamma   90.00
#
_symmetry.space_group_name_H-M   'P 1'
#
loop_
_entity.id
_entity.type
_entity.pdbx_description
1 polymer ?
#
loop_
_entity_poly.entity_id
_entity_poly.type
_entity_poly.pdbx_seq_one_letter_code
_entity_poly.pdbx_strand_id
1 'polypeptide(L)'
;MIKAGSSFFYKGKRCIVGAVILIKGLPYMVTASHIFRGEGDNLIVNGMEVAVTSVLKAYDLALIKLPYEHPVKITELGSATELEEAFLVNDIHIVRCRVVNAGASLLYLGFRCLDMPKPGDSGSPILQEGKVIGLLSSIMLDSCMGIAISSKVLRSLGNV
;
A
#
# COMPACT_ATOMS: atom_id res chain seq x y z
N MET A 1 5.01 15.97 2.75
CA MET A 1 3.72 15.72 2.05
C MET A 1 3.44 14.23 2.07
N ILE A 2 2.27 13.82 2.56
CA ILE A 2 1.89 12.40 2.66
C ILE A 2 1.33 11.95 1.32
N LYS A 3 1.91 10.90 0.72
CA LYS A 3 1.52 10.36 -0.59
C LYS A 3 1.80 8.85 -0.67
N ALA A 4 1.22 8.18 -1.67
CA ALA A 4 1.62 6.82 -2.00
C ALA A 4 3.15 6.72 -2.21
N GLY A 5 3.76 5.67 -1.66
CA GLY A 5 5.20 5.43 -1.67
C GLY A 5 5.98 6.17 -0.59
N SER A 6 5.36 7.13 0.12
CA SER A 6 6.05 7.87 1.19
C SER A 6 6.26 7.02 2.45
N SER A 7 7.22 7.41 3.28
CA SER A 7 7.52 6.69 4.53
C SER A 7 6.71 7.19 5.74
N PHE A 8 6.41 6.27 6.65
CA PHE A 8 5.98 6.55 8.02
C PHE A 8 6.75 5.65 9.01
N PHE A 9 6.61 5.89 10.31
CA PHE A 9 7.30 5.12 11.35
C PHE A 9 6.32 4.50 12.34
N TYR A 10 6.49 3.21 12.60
CA TYR A 10 5.78 2.50 13.65
C TYR A 10 6.80 1.81 14.56
N LYS A 11 6.78 2.12 15.86
CA LYS A 11 7.75 1.60 16.85
C LYS A 11 9.22 1.73 16.40
N GLY A 12 9.56 2.88 15.82
CA GLY A 12 10.90 3.18 15.31
C GLY A 12 11.27 2.46 14.00
N LYS A 13 10.40 1.61 13.46
CA LYS A 13 10.61 0.96 12.16
C LYS A 13 9.95 1.76 11.04
N ARG A 14 10.66 1.91 9.93
CA ARG A 14 10.14 2.55 8.72
C ARG A 14 9.16 1.61 8.02
N CYS A 15 8.03 2.16 7.61
CA CYS A 15 6.96 1.50 6.87
C CYS A 15 6.50 2.40 5.71
N ILE A 16 5.74 1.84 4.77
CA ILE A 16 5.40 2.54 3.52
C ILE A 16 3.90 2.86 3.45
N VAL A 17 3.60 4.10 3.08
CA VAL A 17 2.25 4.54 2.71
C VAL A 17 1.89 3.91 1.37
N GLY A 18 0.91 3.03 1.36
CA GLY A 18 0.45 2.40 0.13
C GLY A 18 -0.41 3.34 -0.71
N ALA A 19 -1.44 3.89 -0.10
CA ALA A 19 -2.31 4.85 -0.76
C ALA A 19 -2.79 5.93 0.21
N VAL A 20 -3.21 7.06 -0.34
CA VAL A 20 -4.03 8.05 0.35
C VAL A 20 -5.35 8.14 -0.40
N ILE A 21 -6.44 7.75 0.25
CA ILE A 21 -7.78 7.75 -0.35
C ILE A 21 -8.71 8.70 0.42
N LEU A 22 -9.84 9.05 -0.19
CA LEU A 22 -10.91 9.76 0.50
C LEU A 22 -12.00 8.77 0.89
N ILE A 23 -12.44 8.84 2.14
CA ILE A 23 -13.63 8.13 2.63
C ILE A 23 -14.54 9.19 3.24
N LYS A 24 -15.76 9.35 2.72
CA LYS A 24 -16.68 10.45 3.09
C LYS A 24 -16.01 11.83 3.10
N GLY A 25 -15.13 12.09 2.13
CA GLY A 25 -14.40 13.37 2.00
C GLY A 25 -13.25 13.57 3.00
N LEU A 26 -12.97 12.61 3.87
CA LEU A 26 -11.85 12.63 4.82
C LEU A 26 -10.65 11.87 4.24
N PRO A 27 -9.41 12.39 4.34
CA PRO A 27 -8.23 11.69 3.88
C PRO A 27 -7.86 10.54 4.83
N TYR A 28 -7.65 9.36 4.24
CA TYR A 28 -7.16 8.18 4.91
C TYR A 28 -5.88 7.70 4.25
N MET A 29 -4.86 7.48 5.06
CA MET A 29 -3.68 6.72 4.68
C MET A 29 -4.01 5.23 4.78
N VAL A 30 -3.56 4.46 3.79
CA VAL A 30 -3.77 3.02 3.69
C VAL A 30 -2.43 2.31 3.56
N THR A 31 -2.23 1.24 4.31
CA THR A 31 -1.04 0.38 4.27
C THR A 31 -1.38 -1.04 4.73
N ALA A 32 -0.41 -1.94 4.74
CA ALA A 32 -0.60 -3.33 5.14
C ALA A 32 -0.91 -3.46 6.64
N SER A 33 -1.91 -4.27 6.99
CA SER A 33 -2.40 -4.36 8.37
C SER A 33 -1.50 -5.16 9.30
N HIS A 34 -0.84 -6.20 8.78
CA HIS A 34 0.03 -7.09 9.55
C HIS A 34 1.25 -6.38 10.16
N ILE A 35 1.49 -5.12 9.78
CA ILE A 35 2.48 -4.24 10.39
C ILE A 35 2.10 -3.89 11.84
N PHE A 36 0.80 -3.80 12.14
CA PHE A 36 0.26 -3.31 13.40
C PHE A 36 -0.26 -4.44 14.29
N ARG A 37 -0.38 -4.17 15.59
CA ARG A 37 -1.07 -5.08 16.54
C ARG A 37 -2.58 -4.95 16.44
N GLY A 38 -3.09 -3.77 16.12
CA GLY A 38 -4.52 -3.52 16.02
C GLY A 38 -4.87 -2.03 15.88
N GLU A 39 -6.17 -1.75 16.01
CA GLU A 39 -6.69 -0.39 16.08
C GLU A 39 -6.16 0.33 17.34
N GLY A 40 -5.97 1.65 17.25
CA GLY A 40 -5.40 2.47 18.31
C GLY A 40 -3.87 2.45 18.41
N ASP A 41 -3.19 1.62 17.61
CA ASP A 41 -1.71 1.66 17.55
C ASP A 41 -1.23 3.00 16.98
N ASN A 42 -0.34 3.67 17.71
CA ASN A 42 0.24 4.96 17.30
C ASN A 42 1.40 4.77 16.32
N LEU A 43 1.46 5.68 15.34
CA LEU A 43 2.50 5.78 14.33
C LEU A 43 2.85 7.25 14.07
N ILE A 44 4.04 7.49 13.54
CA ILE A 44 4.51 8.83 13.17
C ILE A 44 4.53 8.95 11.65
N VAL A 45 3.77 9.90 11.10
CA VAL A 45 3.75 10.21 9.67
C VAL A 45 3.99 11.70 9.46
N ASN A 46 5.03 12.04 8.67
CA ASN A 46 5.41 13.43 8.41
C ASN A 46 5.57 14.26 9.71
N GLY A 47 6.12 13.66 10.77
CA GLY A 47 6.35 14.29 12.08
C GLY A 47 5.14 14.31 13.03
N MET A 48 3.96 13.90 12.58
CA MET A 48 2.76 13.83 13.42
C MET A 48 2.55 12.44 13.99
N GLU A 49 2.11 12.38 15.25
CA GLU A 49 1.56 11.15 15.82
C GLU A 49 0.08 11.00 15.43
N VAL A 50 -0.27 9.86 14.85
CA VAL A 50 -1.62 9.45 14.47
C VAL A 50 -1.85 8.00 14.88
N ALA A 51 -3.09 7.54 14.88
CA ALA A 51 -3.44 6.19 15.31
C ALA A 51 -4.16 5.39 14.21
N VAL A 52 -3.94 4.07 14.19
CA VAL A 52 -4.71 3.14 13.36
C VAL A 52 -6.20 3.26 13.69
N THR A 53 -6.99 3.70 12.72
CA THR A 53 -8.42 3.96 12.90
C THR A 53 -9.27 2.73 12.62
N SER A 54 -8.86 1.89 11.66
CA SER A 54 -9.56 0.63 11.39
C SER A 54 -8.62 -0.42 10.80
N VAL A 55 -8.86 -1.69 11.13
CA VAL A 55 -8.13 -2.83 10.57
C VAL A 55 -9.08 -3.75 9.80
N LEU A 56 -8.92 -3.80 8.49
CA LEU A 56 -9.66 -4.69 7.59
C LEU A 56 -8.88 -6.00 7.40
N LYS A 57 -8.89 -6.85 8.44
CA LYS A 57 -8.09 -8.09 8.49
C LYS A 57 -8.29 -9.00 7.28
N ALA A 58 -9.51 -9.09 6.74
CA ALA A 58 -9.83 -9.93 5.58
C ALA A 58 -9.05 -9.53 4.30
N TYR A 59 -8.57 -8.29 4.23
CA TYR A 59 -7.84 -7.76 3.09
C TYR A 59 -6.40 -7.40 3.43
N ASP A 60 -5.94 -7.64 4.67
CA ASP A 60 -4.66 -7.14 5.16
C ASP A 60 -4.46 -5.62 5.00
N LEU A 61 -5.51 -4.82 5.25
CA LEU A 61 -5.45 -3.35 5.15
C LEU A 61 -5.63 -2.69 6.51
N ALA A 62 -4.80 -1.69 6.80
CA ALA A 62 -4.99 -0.75 7.90
C ALA A 62 -5.34 0.63 7.35
N LEU A 63 -6.33 1.27 7.97
CA LEU A 63 -6.78 2.63 7.67
C LEU A 63 -6.36 3.56 8.80
N ILE A 64 -5.72 4.66 8.44
CA ILE A 64 -5.27 5.70 9.37
C ILE A 64 -5.87 7.01 8.89
N LYS A 65 -6.78 7.58 9.68
CA LYS A 65 -7.35 8.89 9.38
C LYS A 65 -6.27 9.96 9.50
N LEU A 66 -6.15 10.79 8.46
CA LEU A 66 -5.22 11.92 8.47
C LEU A 66 -5.95 13.22 8.84
N PRO A 67 -5.32 14.13 9.60
CA PRO A 67 -5.87 15.46 9.86
C PRO A 67 -5.89 16.30 8.57
N TYR A 68 -6.92 17.14 8.41
CA TYR A 68 -7.12 17.98 7.21
C TYR A 68 -6.04 19.02 6.99
N GLU A 69 -5.35 19.45 8.04
CA GLU A 69 -4.39 20.56 8.01
C GLU A 69 -3.06 20.19 7.35
N HIS A 70 -2.87 18.93 6.99
CA HIS A 70 -1.59 18.44 6.49
C HIS A 70 -1.62 18.20 4.98
N PRO A 71 -0.53 18.56 4.25
CA PRO A 71 -0.48 18.38 2.81
C PRO A 71 -0.46 16.89 2.46
N VAL A 72 -1.57 16.42 1.89
CA VAL A 72 -1.77 15.07 1.38
C VAL A 72 -1.93 15.09 -0.14
N LYS A 73 -1.40 14.09 -0.83
CA LYS A 73 -1.68 13.84 -2.25
C LYS A 73 -2.56 12.61 -2.37
N ILE A 74 -3.81 12.82 -2.80
CA ILE A 74 -4.75 11.72 -3.06
C ILE A 74 -4.19 10.83 -4.17
N THR A 75 -4.26 9.52 -3.94
CA THR A 75 -3.72 8.51 -4.83
C THR A 75 -4.65 8.30 -6.01
N GLU A 76 -4.09 8.40 -7.22
CA GLU A 76 -4.76 7.96 -8.43
C GLU A 76 -4.72 6.42 -8.49
N LEU A 77 -5.90 5.82 -8.30
CA LEU A 77 -6.05 4.37 -8.42
C LEU A 77 -6.18 3.99 -9.89
N GLY A 78 -5.56 2.88 -10.27
CA GLY A 78 -5.63 2.25 -11.59
C GLY A 78 -6.51 1.00 -11.59
N SER A 79 -6.42 0.22 -12.66
CA SER A 79 -6.86 -1.17 -12.68
C SER A 79 -5.70 -1.98 -13.23
N ALA A 80 -5.45 -3.16 -12.67
CA ALA A 80 -4.37 -4.02 -13.11
C ALA A 80 -4.71 -4.65 -14.47
N THR A 81 -3.77 -4.57 -15.40
CA THR A 81 -3.76 -5.34 -16.65
C THR A 81 -2.81 -6.52 -16.48
N GLU A 82 -3.31 -7.73 -16.73
CA GLU A 82 -2.53 -8.96 -16.61
C GLU A 82 -1.44 -9.02 -17.67
N LEU A 83 -0.36 -9.73 -17.33
CA LEU A 83 0.80 -9.94 -18.18
C LEU A 83 1.50 -8.64 -18.62
N GLU A 84 1.17 -7.52 -17.98
CA GLU A 84 1.81 -6.25 -18.21
C GLU A 84 2.79 -5.90 -17.09
N GLU A 85 3.71 -5.00 -17.43
CA GLU A 85 4.70 -4.48 -16.50
C GLU A 85 4.04 -3.67 -15.38
N ALA A 86 4.63 -3.78 -14.20
CA ALA A 86 4.29 -2.97 -13.04
C ALA A 86 5.56 -2.68 -12.22
N PHE A 87 5.42 -1.79 -11.25
CA PHE A 87 6.52 -1.35 -10.41
C PHE A 87 6.07 -1.23 -8.97
N LEU A 88 6.80 -1.86 -8.05
CA LEU A 88 6.75 -1.44 -6.66
C LEU A 88 7.54 -0.14 -6.52
N VAL A 89 6.93 0.90 -5.96
CA VAL A 89 7.57 2.23 -5.84
C VAL A 89 7.45 2.76 -4.43
N ASN A 90 8.57 3.11 -3.81
CA ASN A 90 8.58 3.86 -2.56
C ASN A 90 9.79 4.82 -2.51
N ASP A 91 9.90 5.60 -1.43
CA ASP A 91 10.97 6.60 -1.25
C ASP A 91 12.40 6.01 -1.18
N ILE A 92 12.54 4.68 -1.12
CA ILE A 92 13.82 3.98 -0.99
C ILE A 92 14.28 3.51 -2.36
N HIS A 93 13.39 2.86 -3.11
CA HIS A 93 13.71 2.17 -4.34
C HIS A 93 12.49 1.92 -5.20
N ILE A 94 12.77 1.48 -6.43
CA ILE A 94 11.79 1.02 -7.40
C ILE A 94 12.18 -0.41 -7.76
N VAL A 95 11.23 -1.34 -7.62
CA VAL A 95 11.43 -2.74 -7.98
C VAL A 95 10.49 -3.08 -9.14
N ARG A 96 11.08 -3.57 -10.24
CA ARG A 96 10.33 -3.97 -11.43
C ARG A 96 9.61 -5.29 -11.18
N CYS A 97 8.33 -5.35 -11.54
CA CYS A 97 7.53 -6.57 -11.48
C CYS A 97 6.58 -6.69 -12.67
N ARG A 98 5.80 -7.76 -12.70
CA ARG A 98 4.77 -8.03 -13.70
C ARG A 98 3.51 -8.50 -13.01
N VAL A 99 2.34 -8.08 -13.47
CA VAL A 99 1.08 -8.64 -13.00
C VAL A 99 0.90 -10.01 -13.66
N VAL A 100 0.98 -11.08 -12.88
CA VAL A 100 0.78 -12.45 -13.37
C VAL A 100 -0.70 -12.78 -13.46
N ASN A 101 -1.49 -12.34 -12.47
CA ASN A 101 -2.94 -12.52 -12.45
C ASN A 101 -3.60 -11.39 -11.65
N ALA A 102 -4.76 -10.91 -12.13
CA ALA A 102 -5.49 -9.77 -11.57
C ALA A 102 -6.88 -10.19 -11.05
N GLY A 103 -6.91 -10.70 -9.83
CA GLY A 103 -8.16 -11.03 -9.13
C GLY A 103 -8.96 -9.81 -8.68
N ALA A 104 -10.14 -10.07 -8.11
CA ALA A 104 -11.00 -9.03 -7.55
C ALA A 104 -10.35 -8.37 -6.32
N SER A 105 -9.83 -9.18 -5.39
CA SER A 105 -9.26 -8.71 -4.13
C SER A 105 -7.73 -8.75 -4.09
N LEU A 106 -7.11 -9.66 -4.86
CA LEU A 106 -5.68 -9.92 -4.84
C LEU A 106 -5.09 -9.82 -6.25
N LEU A 107 -3.85 -9.38 -6.32
CA LEU A 107 -2.99 -9.43 -7.50
C LEU A 107 -1.83 -10.38 -7.21
N TYR A 108 -1.50 -11.20 -8.18
CA TYR A 108 -0.30 -12.02 -8.16
C TYR A 108 0.77 -11.35 -9.00
N LEU A 109 1.95 -11.19 -8.44
CA LEU A 109 3.06 -10.45 -9.03
C LEU A 109 4.23 -11.39 -9.25
N GLY A 110 4.86 -11.27 -10.41
CA GLY A 110 6.14 -11.89 -10.71
C GLY A 110 7.25 -10.84 -10.59
N PHE A 111 8.30 -11.17 -9.83
CA PHE A 111 9.47 -10.33 -9.66
C PHE A 111 10.70 -11.00 -10.30
N ARG A 112 11.78 -10.24 -10.45
CA ARG A 112 13.08 -10.81 -10.75
C ARG A 112 13.68 -11.36 -9.46
N CYS A 113 14.09 -12.62 -9.46
CA CYS A 113 14.64 -13.26 -8.26
C CYS A 113 15.84 -12.53 -7.64
N LEU A 114 16.64 -11.83 -8.47
CA LEU A 114 17.79 -11.04 -8.02
C LEU A 114 17.40 -9.66 -7.47
N ASP A 115 16.15 -9.24 -7.64
CA ASP A 115 15.62 -7.92 -7.29
C ASP A 115 14.23 -8.09 -6.67
N MET A 116 14.19 -8.79 -5.55
CA MET A 116 12.98 -9.05 -4.78
C MET A 116 12.72 -7.91 -3.77
N PRO A 117 11.45 -7.57 -3.49
CA PRO A 117 11.11 -6.73 -2.34
C PRO A 117 11.67 -7.33 -1.05
N LYS A 118 11.97 -6.47 -0.08
CA LYS A 118 12.59 -6.84 1.19
C LYS A 118 11.64 -6.63 2.36
N PRO A 119 11.92 -7.25 3.54
CA PRO A 119 11.23 -6.88 4.77
C PRO A 119 11.25 -5.36 4.97
N GLY A 120 10.07 -4.77 5.12
CA GLY A 120 9.88 -3.31 5.18
C GLY A 120 9.21 -2.70 3.94
N ASP A 121 9.14 -3.43 2.82
CA ASP A 121 8.39 -3.02 1.63
C ASP A 121 6.89 -3.31 1.71
N SER A 122 6.42 -4.03 2.74
CA SER A 122 5.00 -4.25 2.99
C SER A 122 4.21 -2.95 2.97
N GLY A 123 3.07 -2.97 2.29
CA GLY A 123 2.23 -1.81 2.04
C GLY A 123 2.67 -0.96 0.85
N SER A 124 3.85 -1.19 0.24
CA SER A 124 4.30 -0.39 -0.90
C SER A 124 3.30 -0.44 -2.06
N PRO A 125 3.04 0.69 -2.73
CA PRO A 125 2.16 0.70 -3.87
C PRO A 125 2.82 -0.01 -5.07
N ILE A 126 1.98 -0.71 -5.81
CA ILE A 126 2.27 -1.29 -7.10
C ILE A 126 1.66 -0.37 -8.16
N LEU A 127 2.49 0.16 -9.04
CA LEU A 127 2.12 1.10 -10.07
C LEU A 127 2.11 0.43 -11.43
N GLN A 128 1.12 0.78 -12.23
CA GLN A 128 1.05 0.51 -13.66
C GLN A 128 0.50 1.76 -14.34
N GLU A 129 1.15 2.21 -15.42
CA GLU A 129 0.80 3.47 -16.12
C GLU A 129 0.69 4.69 -15.17
N GLY A 130 1.57 4.75 -14.17
CA GLY A 130 1.61 5.84 -13.18
C GLY A 130 0.50 5.80 -12.12
N LYS A 131 -0.40 4.81 -12.16
CA LYS A 131 -1.52 4.68 -11.22
C LYS A 131 -1.31 3.50 -10.29
N VAL A 132 -1.79 3.61 -9.05
CA VAL A 132 -1.68 2.53 -8.05
C VAL A 132 -2.73 1.46 -8.35
N ILE A 133 -2.27 0.26 -8.71
CA ILE A 133 -3.11 -0.89 -9.02
C ILE A 133 -3.28 -1.85 -7.85
N GLY A 134 -2.39 -1.80 -6.85
CA GLY A 134 -2.51 -2.55 -5.61
C GLY A 134 -1.42 -2.22 -4.60
N LEU A 135 -1.46 -2.84 -3.42
CA LEU A 135 -0.49 -2.64 -2.32
C LEU A 135 0.19 -3.96 -1.99
N LEU A 136 1.53 -4.00 -1.92
CA LEU A 136 2.25 -5.23 -1.57
C LEU A 136 1.83 -5.73 -0.18
N SER A 137 1.41 -6.99 -0.07
CA SER A 137 1.10 -7.63 1.20
C SER A 137 2.20 -8.63 1.58
N SER A 138 2.57 -9.53 0.66
CA SER A 138 3.56 -10.58 0.94
C SER A 138 4.40 -10.95 -0.29
N ILE A 139 5.49 -11.66 -0.04
CA ILE A 139 6.41 -12.19 -1.05
C ILE A 139 6.71 -13.66 -0.78
N MET A 140 7.01 -14.39 -1.85
CA MET A 140 7.41 -15.80 -1.86
C MET A 140 8.78 -15.88 -2.54
N LEU A 141 9.84 -15.95 -1.73
CA LEU A 141 11.23 -15.85 -2.20
C LEU A 141 11.66 -17.05 -3.05
N ASP A 142 11.08 -18.22 -2.80
CA ASP A 142 11.33 -19.48 -3.50
C ASP A 142 10.87 -19.45 -4.96
N SER A 143 9.76 -18.78 -5.21
CA SER A 143 9.09 -18.68 -6.52
C SER A 143 9.26 -17.30 -7.17
N CYS A 144 9.91 -16.36 -6.48
CA CYS A 144 10.08 -14.98 -6.91
C CYS A 144 8.74 -14.29 -7.20
N MET A 145 7.74 -14.64 -6.40
CA MET A 145 6.37 -14.14 -6.52
C MET A 145 6.06 -13.17 -5.38
N GLY A 146 5.00 -12.39 -5.56
CA GLY A 146 4.38 -11.64 -4.47
C GLY A 146 2.88 -11.51 -4.63
N ILE A 147 2.24 -11.13 -3.55
CA ILE A 147 0.80 -10.91 -3.47
C ILE A 147 0.58 -9.46 -3.09
N ALA A 148 -0.27 -8.78 -3.85
CA ALA A 148 -0.71 -7.43 -3.55
C ALA A 148 -2.23 -7.38 -3.40
N ILE A 149 -2.70 -6.45 -2.57
CA ILE A 149 -4.11 -6.18 -2.35
C ILE A 149 -4.58 -5.29 -3.50
N SER A 150 -5.59 -5.71 -4.23
CA SER A 150 -6.08 -5.01 -5.43
C SER A 150 -6.65 -3.64 -5.09
N SER A 151 -6.34 -2.64 -5.90
CA SER A 151 -6.95 -1.31 -5.83
C SER A 151 -8.48 -1.31 -5.98
N LYS A 152 -9.07 -2.38 -6.54
CA LYS A 152 -10.54 -2.58 -6.55
C LYS A 152 -11.11 -2.60 -5.13
N VAL A 153 -10.39 -3.20 -4.17
CA VAL A 153 -10.77 -3.17 -2.75
C VAL A 153 -10.75 -1.73 -2.24
N LEU A 154 -9.69 -0.98 -2.51
CA LEU A 154 -9.55 0.42 -2.09
C LEU A 154 -10.67 1.31 -2.65
N ARG A 155 -11.06 1.12 -3.91
CA ARG A 155 -12.19 1.85 -4.53
C ARG A 155 -13.50 1.57 -3.81
N SER A 156 -13.72 0.33 -3.39
CA SER A 156 -14.94 -0.03 -2.66
C SER A 156 -15.05 0.65 -1.30
N LEU A 157 -13.93 1.05 -0.69
CA LEU A 157 -13.90 1.78 0.59
C LEU A 157 -14.23 3.27 0.43
N GLY A 158 -13.82 3.89 -0.69
CA GLY A 158 -14.04 5.32 -0.93
C GLY A 158 -15.47 5.68 -1.37
N ASN A 159 -16.23 4.68 -1.83
CA ASN A 159 -17.64 4.84 -2.23
C ASN A 159 -18.62 4.71 -1.05
N VAL A 160 -18.13 4.65 0.19
CA VAL A 160 -18.92 4.54 1.43
C VAL A 160 -18.96 5.87 2.16
#